data_AF-A0A2R7KU27-F1
#
_entry.id   AF-A0A2R7KU27-F1
#
_cell.length_a   1.000
_cell.length_b   1.000
_cell.length_c   1.000
_cell.angle_alpha   90.00
_cell.angle_beta   90.00
_cell.angle_gamma   90.00
#
_symmetry.space_group_name_H-M   'P 1'
#
loop_
_entity.id
_entity.type
_entity.pdbx_description
1 polymer ?
#
loop_
_entity_poly.entity_id
_entity_poly.type
_entity_poly.pdbx_seq_one_letter_code
_entity_poly.pdbx_strand_id
1 'polypeptide(L)'
;MTKNYFNGAKLVLTMLSIVFLNACKVDTLEQLGTLGQKVSLVQVTSGQLLLKTDNIVVDKPNFLVRRAFGLALSGLEENSGFSADVQLDFNDVPLGYDKLNSAECFLSASASSKDPVTTVNVPAGMPQGAFYINITKAAIDAHGGRPVAVKVVLLKTSKYTINTTAQSAYVLMNTSEFGTIKTNITDTYFKNAIFARQPGTTDRFVNLADWTANDALKKSRPTGAGYDQNVGYLGIERWSSGDSPIINGKIYQTFTLPAGNYTIDVDMKKVAADRDSYFIVNEGTAIPDANGISGALVQKGITNDYNNKILTVDFKLTASKQVSIGFLINIDQGTQKIIQASGIKMYKIENLFE
;
A
#
# COMPACT_ATOMS: atom_id res chain seq x y z
N MET A 1 -61.81 59.07 -58.68
CA MET A 1 -61.28 58.36 -59.89
C MET A 1 -59.78 58.29 -59.65
N THR A 2 -59.11 57.15 -59.44
CA THR A 2 -59.02 55.91 -60.25
C THR A 2 -58.44 54.79 -59.36
N LYS A 3 -58.67 53.52 -59.74
CA LYS A 3 -58.33 52.26 -59.02
C LYS A 3 -56.88 51.77 -59.19
N ASN A 4 -56.55 50.70 -58.42
CA ASN A 4 -55.66 49.52 -58.68
C ASN A 4 -54.36 49.49 -57.84
N TYR A 5 -53.76 48.37 -57.36
CA TYR A 5 -54.08 46.95 -57.08
C TYR A 5 -52.77 46.27 -56.54
N PHE A 6 -52.88 45.22 -55.69
CA PHE A 6 -51.90 44.12 -55.39
C PHE A 6 -50.53 44.46 -54.74
N ASN A 7 -49.80 43.64 -53.94
CA ASN A 7 -49.76 42.24 -53.44
C ASN A 7 -48.82 42.30 -52.18
N GLY A 8 -48.90 41.56 -51.07
CA GLY A 8 -48.93 40.10 -50.85
C GLY A 8 -47.64 39.62 -50.15
N ALA A 9 -47.68 39.18 -48.88
CA ALA A 9 -46.70 38.26 -48.27
C ALA A 9 -47.20 37.67 -46.93
N LYS A 10 -47.01 36.35 -46.80
CA LYS A 10 -47.49 35.43 -45.74
C LYS A 10 -46.64 35.48 -44.45
N LEU A 11 -47.25 35.19 -43.31
CA LEU A 11 -46.57 34.49 -42.21
C LEU A 11 -47.53 33.46 -41.58
N VAL A 12 -47.07 32.20 -41.59
CA VAL A 12 -47.70 31.03 -40.98
C VAL A 12 -47.26 30.99 -39.51
N LEU A 13 -48.21 30.88 -38.57
CA LEU A 13 -47.90 30.63 -37.17
C LEU A 13 -48.50 29.28 -36.74
N THR A 14 -47.59 28.34 -36.48
CA THR A 14 -47.85 26.97 -36.05
C THR A 14 -48.26 26.94 -34.57
N MET A 15 -49.30 26.16 -34.25
CA MET A 15 -49.73 25.86 -32.89
C MET A 15 -48.60 25.25 -32.05
N LEU A 16 -48.41 25.75 -30.83
CA LEU A 16 -47.62 25.10 -29.78
C LEU A 16 -48.58 24.58 -28.70
N SER A 17 -48.68 23.25 -28.59
CA SER A 17 -49.45 22.57 -27.56
C SER A 17 -48.82 22.79 -26.18
N ILE A 18 -49.61 23.35 -25.26
CA ILE A 18 -49.25 23.53 -23.85
C ILE A 18 -49.35 22.17 -23.15
N VAL A 19 -48.21 21.58 -22.82
CA VAL A 19 -48.11 20.48 -21.87
C VAL A 19 -48.10 21.11 -20.46
N PHE A 20 -49.16 20.89 -19.69
CA PHE A 20 -49.19 21.24 -18.27
C PHE A 20 -48.22 20.34 -17.50
N LEU A 21 -47.02 20.84 -17.22
CA LEU A 21 -46.18 20.33 -16.14
C LEU A 21 -46.78 20.83 -14.83
N ASN A 22 -47.25 19.93 -13.97
CA ASN A 22 -47.54 20.23 -12.57
C ASN A 22 -46.23 20.55 -11.84
N ALA A 23 -45.74 21.77 -12.01
CA ALA A 23 -44.68 22.33 -11.17
C ALA A 23 -45.28 22.63 -9.79
N CYS A 24 -44.73 22.02 -8.74
CA CYS A 24 -45.08 22.34 -7.37
C CYS A 24 -44.65 23.79 -7.09
N LYS A 25 -45.58 24.74 -7.22
CA LYS A 25 -45.39 26.15 -6.89
C LYS A 25 -45.32 26.28 -5.37
N VAL A 26 -44.12 26.51 -4.85
CA VAL A 26 -43.92 27.06 -3.51
C VAL A 26 -43.57 28.52 -3.72
N ASP A 27 -44.56 29.39 -3.71
CA ASP A 27 -44.46 30.76 -4.25
C ASP A 27 -44.27 31.85 -3.16
N THR A 28 -44.07 31.49 -1.87
CA THR A 28 -43.76 32.49 -0.81
C THR A 28 -42.71 32.05 0.22
N LEU A 29 -41.95 33.02 0.76
CA LEU A 29 -41.03 32.84 1.90
C LEU A 29 -41.75 32.30 3.15
N GLU A 30 -43.02 32.66 3.35
CA GLU A 30 -43.86 32.14 4.43
C GLU A 30 -44.13 30.63 4.27
N GLN A 31 -44.34 30.15 3.04
CA GLN A 31 -44.53 28.72 2.77
C GLN A 31 -43.24 27.92 3.02
N LEU A 32 -42.06 28.50 2.75
CA LEU A 32 -40.78 27.88 3.10
C LEU A 32 -40.60 27.71 4.62
N GLY A 33 -41.17 28.61 5.43
CA GLY A 33 -41.17 28.51 6.90
C GLY A 33 -42.04 27.36 7.43
N THR A 34 -42.98 26.85 6.63
CA THR A 34 -43.84 25.72 7.01
C THR A 34 -43.26 24.35 6.63
N LEU A 35 -42.16 24.32 5.87
CA LEU A 35 -41.49 23.07 5.52
C LEU A 35 -40.76 22.53 6.75
N GLY A 36 -41.19 21.35 7.22
CA GLY A 36 -40.57 20.68 8.36
C GLY A 36 -39.07 20.47 8.17
N GLN A 37 -38.30 20.72 9.23
CA GLN A 37 -36.85 20.56 9.20
C GLN A 37 -36.46 19.09 9.03
N LYS A 38 -35.42 18.87 8.21
CA LYS A 38 -34.92 17.53 7.88
C LYS A 38 -33.44 17.39 8.15
N VAL A 39 -33.05 16.23 8.65
CA VAL A 39 -31.65 15.84 8.83
C VAL A 39 -31.21 14.94 7.69
N SER A 40 -30.06 15.24 7.10
CA SER A 40 -29.46 14.48 6.00
C SER A 40 -28.01 14.12 6.31
N LEU A 41 -27.52 13.00 5.78
CA LEU A 41 -26.08 12.81 5.58
C LEU A 41 -25.59 13.79 4.51
N VAL A 42 -24.45 14.42 4.77
CA VAL A 42 -23.81 15.38 3.87
C VAL A 42 -22.34 15.05 3.67
N GLN A 43 -21.70 15.77 2.74
CA GLN A 43 -20.33 15.49 2.27
C GLN A 43 -20.21 14.12 1.57
N VAL A 44 -21.33 13.66 1.02
CA VAL A 44 -21.47 12.47 0.19
C VAL A 44 -21.88 12.90 -1.22
N THR A 45 -21.38 12.22 -2.25
CA THR A 45 -21.72 12.48 -3.64
C THR A 45 -22.51 11.29 -4.17
N SER A 46 -23.75 11.52 -4.60
CA SER A 46 -24.65 10.45 -5.09
C SER A 46 -24.80 9.27 -4.12
N GLY A 47 -24.88 9.57 -2.82
CA GLY A 47 -24.97 8.54 -1.77
C GLY A 47 -23.67 7.77 -1.53
N GLN A 48 -22.53 8.30 -1.95
CA GLN A 48 -21.22 7.66 -1.79
C GLN A 48 -20.19 8.59 -1.15
N LEU A 49 -19.31 7.99 -0.34
CA LEU A 49 -18.14 8.58 0.27
C LEU A 49 -16.90 7.79 -0.21
N LEU A 50 -16.27 8.26 -1.29
CA LEU A 50 -15.13 7.57 -1.90
C LEU A 50 -13.79 7.97 -1.26
N LEU A 51 -13.22 7.09 -0.44
CA LEU A 51 -11.94 7.30 0.24
C LEU A 51 -10.77 7.19 -0.75
N LYS A 52 -9.98 8.26 -0.83
CA LYS A 52 -8.77 8.38 -1.65
C LYS A 52 -7.65 8.98 -0.82
N THR A 53 -6.41 8.74 -1.22
CA THR A 53 -5.23 9.23 -0.50
C THR A 53 -5.16 10.75 -0.37
N ASP A 54 -5.86 11.50 -1.23
CA ASP A 54 -5.94 12.97 -1.22
C ASP A 54 -7.09 13.55 -0.38
N ASN A 55 -8.00 12.72 0.15
CA ASN A 55 -9.21 13.17 0.85
C ASN A 55 -9.42 12.54 2.24
N ILE A 56 -8.36 11.98 2.79
CA ILE A 56 -8.33 11.31 4.10
C ILE A 56 -7.28 11.94 5.02
N VAL A 57 -7.40 11.63 6.30
CA VAL A 57 -6.37 11.85 7.32
C VAL A 57 -5.78 10.50 7.70
N VAL A 58 -4.45 10.39 7.64
CA VAL A 58 -3.73 9.21 8.15
C VAL A 58 -3.33 9.46 9.59
N ASP A 59 -3.98 8.76 10.52
CA ASP A 59 -3.63 8.76 11.92
C ASP A 59 -2.61 7.64 12.17
N LYS A 60 -1.34 7.95 11.91
CA LYS A 60 -0.23 6.99 12.05
C LYS A 60 -0.12 6.39 13.45
N PRO A 61 -0.19 7.16 14.55
CA PRO A 61 -0.09 6.60 15.91
C PRO A 61 -1.14 5.54 16.24
N ASN A 62 -2.31 5.60 15.59
CA ASN A 62 -3.41 4.67 15.85
C ASN A 62 -3.67 3.71 14.69
N PHE A 63 -2.88 3.77 13.62
CA PHE A 63 -3.04 2.93 12.43
C PHE A 63 -4.44 3.06 11.79
N LEU A 64 -4.97 4.28 11.68
CA LEU A 64 -6.29 4.56 11.10
C LEU A 64 -6.20 5.45 9.85
N VAL A 65 -6.97 5.11 8.83
CA VAL A 65 -7.40 6.04 7.78
C VAL A 65 -8.73 6.64 8.19
N ARG A 66 -8.81 7.97 8.24
CA ARG A 66 -9.99 8.70 8.72
C ARG A 66 -10.54 9.61 7.64
N ARG A 67 -11.86 9.75 7.57
CA ARG A 67 -12.50 10.80 6.79
C ARG A 67 -13.69 11.39 7.53
N ALA A 68 -13.74 12.72 7.56
CA ALA A 68 -14.90 13.44 8.05
C ALA A 68 -16.05 13.37 7.04
N PHE A 69 -17.25 13.16 7.55
CA PHE A 69 -18.51 13.42 6.88
C PHE A 69 -19.51 13.95 7.93
N GLY A 70 -20.74 14.26 7.55
CA GLY A 70 -21.59 15.01 8.48
C GLY A 70 -23.07 14.80 8.38
N LEU A 71 -23.73 15.40 9.35
CA LEU A 71 -25.16 15.66 9.39
C LEU A 71 -25.39 17.11 9.06
N ALA A 72 -26.43 17.40 8.28
CA ALA A 72 -26.92 18.76 8.10
C ALA A 72 -28.41 18.84 8.37
N LEU A 73 -28.82 19.92 9.03
CA LEU A 73 -30.21 20.31 9.20
C LEU A 73 -30.60 21.25 8.06
N SER A 74 -31.65 20.92 7.33
CA SER A 74 -32.29 21.83 6.35
C SER A 74 -33.52 22.48 6.96
N GLY A 75 -33.80 23.72 6.56
CA GLY A 75 -34.99 24.48 6.96
C GLY A 75 -34.63 25.92 7.33
N LEU A 76 -35.65 26.73 7.63
CA LEU A 76 -35.47 28.15 7.97
C LEU A 76 -35.43 28.42 9.48
N GLU A 77 -35.93 27.51 10.31
CA GLU A 77 -35.89 27.68 11.76
C GLU A 77 -34.47 27.48 12.33
N GLU A 78 -34.16 28.16 13.42
CA GLU A 78 -32.88 28.00 14.11
C GLU A 78 -32.69 26.58 14.63
N ASN A 79 -31.47 26.04 14.49
CA ASN A 79 -31.16 24.74 15.07
C ASN A 79 -31.19 24.83 16.60
N SER A 80 -32.14 24.14 17.22
CA SER A 80 -32.25 24.00 18.68
C SER A 80 -31.35 22.91 19.28
N GLY A 81 -30.51 22.29 18.46
CA GLY A 81 -29.69 21.13 18.79
C GLY A 81 -30.46 19.82 18.59
N PHE A 82 -29.75 18.77 18.20
CA PHE A 82 -30.32 17.44 18.04
C PHE A 82 -29.25 16.35 18.16
N SER A 83 -29.68 15.12 18.41
CA SER A 83 -28.85 13.93 18.22
C SER A 83 -29.41 13.06 17.12
N ALA A 84 -28.54 12.31 16.44
CA ALA A 84 -28.93 11.31 15.46
C ALA A 84 -28.20 10.00 15.72
N ASP A 85 -28.94 8.89 15.65
CA ASP A 85 -28.34 7.57 15.69
C ASP A 85 -27.84 7.20 14.30
N VAL A 86 -26.60 6.69 14.29
CA VAL A 86 -25.88 6.26 13.10
C VAL A 86 -25.45 4.82 13.28
N GLN A 87 -25.52 4.05 12.20
CA GLN A 87 -25.09 2.66 12.19
C GLN A 87 -24.25 2.37 10.94
N LEU A 88 -23.29 1.46 11.09
CA LEU A 88 -22.64 0.78 9.98
C LEU A 88 -23.39 -0.51 9.68
N ASP A 89 -23.87 -0.63 8.45
CA ASP A 89 -24.37 -1.87 7.89
C ASP A 89 -23.26 -2.51 7.04
N PHE A 90 -22.72 -3.60 7.56
CA PHE A 90 -21.66 -4.39 6.94
C PHE A 90 -22.19 -5.40 5.92
N ASN A 91 -23.50 -5.62 5.87
CA ASN A 91 -24.10 -6.64 5.01
C ASN A 91 -24.61 -6.06 3.70
N ASP A 92 -25.04 -4.81 3.70
CA ASP A 92 -25.44 -4.05 2.51
C ASP A 92 -24.23 -3.35 1.90
N VAL A 93 -23.62 -3.96 0.88
CA VAL A 93 -22.49 -3.40 0.13
C VAL A 93 -22.72 -3.54 -1.38
N PRO A 94 -22.16 -2.62 -2.21
CA PRO A 94 -22.29 -2.73 -3.65
C PRO A 94 -21.63 -4.00 -4.21
N LEU A 95 -22.13 -4.49 -5.34
CA LEU A 95 -21.54 -5.63 -6.04
C LEU A 95 -20.07 -5.36 -6.39
N GLY A 96 -19.20 -6.36 -6.17
CA GLY A 96 -17.77 -6.26 -6.46
C GLY A 96 -16.95 -5.62 -5.34
N TYR A 97 -17.56 -5.28 -4.20
CA TYR A 97 -16.85 -4.82 -3.01
C TYR A 97 -16.86 -5.88 -1.91
N ASP A 98 -15.72 -6.02 -1.23
CA ASP A 98 -15.62 -6.82 -0.02
C ASP A 98 -16.25 -6.08 1.16
N LYS A 99 -16.85 -6.86 2.07
CA LYS A 99 -17.48 -6.36 3.28
C LYS A 99 -16.43 -6.10 4.35
N LEU A 100 -16.49 -4.92 4.97
CA LEU A 100 -15.79 -4.65 6.22
C LEU A 100 -16.53 -5.30 7.40
N ASN A 101 -15.88 -5.38 8.55
CA ASN A 101 -16.51 -5.76 9.82
C ASN A 101 -16.24 -4.73 10.94
N SER A 102 -16.82 -4.97 12.12
CA SER A 102 -16.74 -4.05 13.26
C SER A 102 -15.33 -3.88 13.86
N ALA A 103 -14.41 -4.81 13.63
CA ALA A 103 -13.01 -4.65 14.01
C ALA A 103 -12.22 -3.86 12.95
N GLU A 104 -12.71 -3.84 11.72
CA GLU A 104 -12.06 -3.22 10.56
C GLU A 104 -12.47 -1.76 10.38
N CYS A 105 -13.69 -1.40 10.76
CA CYS A 105 -14.27 -0.09 10.53
C CYS A 105 -15.26 0.33 11.62
N PHE A 106 -15.20 1.61 12.01
CA PHE A 106 -16.07 2.20 13.03
C PHE A 106 -16.24 3.72 12.84
N LEU A 107 -17.28 4.28 13.47
CA LEU A 107 -17.56 5.72 13.49
C LEU A 107 -16.99 6.37 14.77
N SER A 108 -16.45 7.58 14.69
CA SER A 108 -16.04 8.34 15.88
C SER A 108 -16.57 9.78 15.86
N ALA A 109 -16.83 10.36 17.04
CA ALA A 109 -17.40 11.71 17.17
C ALA A 109 -16.45 12.84 16.79
N SER A 110 -15.13 12.59 16.76
CA SER A 110 -14.13 13.61 16.41
C SER A 110 -12.90 12.98 15.77
N ALA A 111 -12.06 13.83 15.16
CA ALA A 111 -10.77 13.43 14.59
C ALA A 111 -9.80 12.86 15.62
N SER A 112 -9.94 13.24 16.89
CA SER A 112 -9.10 12.79 18.00
C SER A 112 -9.68 11.60 18.77
N SER A 113 -11.00 11.37 18.66
CA SER A 113 -11.66 10.27 19.34
C SER A 113 -11.30 8.92 18.70
N LYS A 114 -11.13 7.92 19.56
CA LYS A 114 -10.88 6.51 19.20
C LYS A 114 -12.08 5.63 19.51
N ASP A 115 -13.04 6.14 20.26
CA ASP A 115 -14.16 5.37 20.74
C ASP A 115 -15.24 5.31 19.66
N PRO A 116 -15.73 4.10 19.33
CA PRO A 116 -16.87 3.93 18.46
C PRO A 116 -18.08 4.70 18.99
N VAL A 117 -18.79 5.38 18.09
CA VAL A 117 -20.06 6.05 18.41
C VAL A 117 -21.20 5.51 17.58
N THR A 118 -22.36 5.40 18.20
CA THR A 118 -23.64 5.06 17.54
C THR A 118 -24.60 6.25 17.52
N THR A 119 -24.22 7.37 18.16
CA THR A 119 -25.02 8.59 18.23
C THR A 119 -24.11 9.80 18.03
N VAL A 120 -24.53 10.72 17.18
CA VAL A 120 -23.83 11.97 16.89
C VAL A 120 -24.67 13.13 17.42
N ASN A 121 -24.04 14.05 18.13
CA ASN A 121 -24.70 15.24 18.69
C ASN A 121 -24.35 16.48 17.86
N VAL A 122 -25.38 17.26 17.50
CA VAL A 122 -25.24 18.56 16.84
C VAL A 122 -25.71 19.64 17.81
N PRO A 123 -24.82 20.52 18.29
CA PRO A 123 -25.19 21.58 19.23
C PRO A 123 -26.22 22.55 18.66
N ALA A 124 -26.96 23.23 19.54
CA ALA A 124 -27.81 24.35 19.14
C ALA A 124 -27.00 25.46 18.45
N GLY A 125 -27.61 26.15 17.49
CA GLY A 125 -26.98 27.18 16.67
C GLY A 125 -26.08 26.65 15.54
N MET A 126 -25.72 25.35 15.53
CA MET A 126 -24.88 24.77 14.49
C MET A 126 -25.71 24.12 13.39
N PRO A 127 -25.67 24.55 12.12
CA PRO A 127 -26.48 23.92 11.07
C PRO A 127 -26.02 22.50 10.71
N GLN A 128 -24.82 22.10 11.15
CA GLN A 128 -24.18 20.84 10.78
C GLN A 128 -23.36 20.27 11.94
N GLY A 129 -23.19 18.95 11.96
CA GLY A 129 -22.27 18.25 12.85
C GLY A 129 -21.43 17.22 12.09
N ALA A 130 -20.12 17.24 12.32
CA ALA A 130 -19.19 16.31 11.70
C ALA A 130 -18.94 15.09 12.58
N PHE A 131 -18.68 13.95 11.94
CA PHE A 131 -18.20 12.72 12.56
C PHE A 131 -17.34 11.98 11.53
N TYR A 132 -16.65 10.93 11.97
CA TYR A 132 -15.58 10.34 11.20
C TYR A 132 -15.84 8.86 10.94
N ILE A 133 -15.61 8.43 9.70
CA ILE A 133 -15.41 7.01 9.40
C ILE A 133 -13.93 6.70 9.62
N ASN A 134 -13.65 5.61 10.31
CA ASN A 134 -12.30 5.11 10.57
C ASN A 134 -12.16 3.73 9.94
N ILE A 135 -11.13 3.53 9.12
CA ILE A 135 -10.73 2.24 8.58
C ILE A 135 -9.35 1.89 9.15
N THR A 136 -9.22 0.70 9.71
CA THR A 136 -7.98 0.25 10.34
C THR A 136 -6.95 -0.19 9.31
N LYS A 137 -5.66 -0.12 9.67
CA LYS A 137 -4.59 -0.76 8.90
C LYS A 137 -4.86 -2.26 8.70
N ALA A 138 -5.38 -2.95 9.71
CA ALA A 138 -5.71 -4.36 9.62
C ALA A 138 -6.72 -4.65 8.48
N ALA A 139 -7.70 -3.76 8.28
CA ALA A 139 -8.62 -3.85 7.14
C ALA A 139 -7.88 -3.71 5.80
N ILE A 140 -6.99 -2.73 5.68
CA ILE A 140 -6.20 -2.50 4.45
C ILE A 140 -5.32 -3.73 4.16
N ASP A 141 -4.69 -4.31 5.17
CA ASP A 141 -3.85 -5.50 5.03
C ASP A 141 -4.68 -6.74 4.67
N ALA A 142 -5.80 -7.00 5.35
CA ALA A 142 -6.66 -8.17 5.14
C ALA A 142 -7.34 -8.15 3.77
N HIS A 143 -7.66 -6.96 3.26
CA HIS A 143 -8.30 -6.75 1.97
C HIS A 143 -7.35 -6.22 0.91
N GLY A 144 -6.03 -6.39 1.08
CA GLY A 144 -5.01 -5.82 0.20
C GLY A 144 -5.25 -6.13 -1.29
N GLY A 145 -5.31 -5.08 -2.10
CA GLY A 145 -5.53 -5.17 -3.55
C GLY A 145 -6.99 -5.32 -3.98
N ARG A 146 -7.95 -5.27 -3.05
CA ARG A 146 -9.39 -5.43 -3.30
C ARG A 146 -10.18 -4.19 -2.87
N PRO A 147 -11.26 -3.82 -3.58
CA PRO A 147 -12.15 -2.75 -3.14
C PRO A 147 -13.02 -3.22 -1.96
N VAL A 148 -13.20 -2.35 -0.97
CA VAL A 148 -13.98 -2.61 0.25
C VAL A 148 -15.09 -1.56 0.43
N ALA A 149 -16.18 -1.96 1.07
CA ALA A 149 -17.29 -1.07 1.35
C ALA A 149 -17.97 -1.35 2.71
N VAL A 150 -18.64 -0.31 3.21
CA VAL A 150 -19.60 -0.37 4.30
C VAL A 150 -20.67 0.71 4.09
N LYS A 151 -21.91 0.46 4.49
CA LYS A 151 -22.98 1.46 4.41
C LYS A 151 -23.17 2.16 5.75
N VAL A 152 -23.25 3.48 5.75
CA VAL A 152 -23.68 4.27 6.90
C VAL A 152 -25.16 4.58 6.77
N VAL A 153 -25.92 4.42 7.86
CA VAL A 153 -27.37 4.64 7.89
C VAL A 153 -27.73 5.54 9.08
N LEU A 154 -28.55 6.56 8.82
CA LEU A 154 -29.26 7.33 9.84
C LEU A 154 -30.53 6.58 10.24
N LEU A 155 -30.63 6.22 11.51
CA LEU A 155 -31.74 5.41 12.02
C LEU A 155 -32.85 6.26 12.62
N LYS A 156 -32.49 7.22 13.45
CA LYS A 156 -33.43 8.12 14.14
C LYS A 156 -32.77 9.45 14.46
N THR A 157 -33.57 10.48 14.66
CA THR A 157 -33.10 11.72 15.29
C THR A 157 -33.99 12.08 16.48
N SER A 158 -33.43 12.81 17.44
CA SER A 158 -34.13 13.17 18.68
C SER A 158 -35.27 14.17 18.47
N LYS A 159 -35.28 14.92 17.36
CA LYS A 159 -36.17 16.08 17.19
C LYS A 159 -36.71 16.25 15.78
N TYR A 160 -35.91 15.99 14.76
CA TYR A 160 -36.20 16.35 13.39
C TYR A 160 -36.50 15.13 12.52
N THR A 161 -37.18 15.34 11.40
CA THR A 161 -37.47 14.25 10.47
C THR A 161 -36.22 13.90 9.65
N ILE A 162 -36.09 12.64 9.24
CA ILE A 162 -34.97 12.23 8.37
C ILE A 162 -35.34 12.54 6.92
N ASN A 163 -34.38 13.08 6.16
CA ASN A 163 -34.48 13.11 4.72
C ASN A 163 -34.17 11.72 4.13
N THR A 164 -35.22 10.98 3.74
CA THR A 164 -35.09 9.58 3.30
C THR A 164 -34.23 9.41 2.04
N THR A 165 -34.06 10.43 1.21
CA THR A 165 -33.18 10.38 0.03
C THR A 165 -31.69 10.52 0.37
N ALA A 166 -31.38 11.04 1.56
CA ALA A 166 -30.03 11.26 2.06
C ALA A 166 -29.83 10.61 3.45
N GLN A 167 -30.57 9.54 3.74
CA GLN A 167 -30.50 8.83 5.02
C GLN A 167 -29.33 7.86 5.12
N SER A 168 -28.74 7.47 3.98
CA SER A 168 -27.66 6.49 3.94
C SER A 168 -26.64 6.82 2.87
N ALA A 169 -25.40 6.38 3.09
CA ALA A 169 -24.34 6.47 2.09
C ALA A 169 -23.39 5.28 2.17
N TYR A 170 -22.86 4.84 1.04
CA TYR A 170 -21.77 3.86 1.00
C TYR A 170 -20.43 4.54 1.20
N VAL A 171 -19.61 4.02 2.10
CA VAL A 171 -18.19 4.33 2.18
C VAL A 171 -17.45 3.32 1.32
N LEU A 172 -16.66 3.80 0.38
CA LEU A 172 -15.96 2.99 -0.61
C LEU A 172 -14.46 3.26 -0.52
N MET A 173 -13.63 2.22 -0.52
CA MET A 173 -12.18 2.34 -0.53
C MET A 173 -11.59 1.28 -1.47
N ASN A 174 -10.61 1.66 -2.29
CA ASN A 174 -9.77 0.70 -3.00
C ASN A 174 -8.47 0.49 -2.22
N THR A 175 -8.31 -0.64 -1.54
CA THR A 175 -7.16 -0.84 -0.64
C THR A 175 -5.82 -0.89 -1.38
N SER A 176 -5.79 -1.12 -2.70
CA SER A 176 -4.56 -1.06 -3.49
C SER A 176 -3.92 0.33 -3.45
N GLU A 177 -4.72 1.38 -3.26
CA GLU A 177 -4.23 2.77 -3.15
C GLU A 177 -3.64 3.09 -1.77
N PHE A 178 -3.87 2.23 -0.77
CA PHE A 178 -3.46 2.44 0.63
C PHE A 178 -2.51 1.35 1.15
N GLY A 179 -2.26 0.32 0.35
CA GLY A 179 -1.42 -0.81 0.70
C GLY A 179 0.07 -0.48 0.72
N THR A 180 0.87 -1.51 0.99
CA THR A 180 2.32 -1.42 0.94
C THR A 180 2.82 -1.22 -0.49
N ILE A 181 3.56 -0.13 -0.70
CA ILE A 181 4.28 0.15 -1.94
C ILE A 181 5.64 -0.55 -1.87
N LYS A 182 5.87 -1.49 -2.80
CA LYS A 182 7.14 -2.20 -2.98
C LYS A 182 7.86 -1.63 -4.21
N THR A 183 8.77 -0.68 -3.99
CA THR A 183 9.53 -0.02 -5.06
C THR A 183 10.83 -0.77 -5.31
N ASN A 184 11.05 -1.28 -6.52
CA ASN A 184 12.33 -1.90 -6.90
C ASN A 184 13.41 -0.81 -7.00
N ILE A 185 14.44 -0.92 -6.16
CA ILE A 185 15.58 0.01 -6.07
C ILE A 185 16.91 -0.69 -6.37
N THR A 186 16.86 -1.88 -6.98
CA THR A 186 18.05 -2.72 -7.23
C THR A 186 19.13 -1.95 -7.97
N ASP A 187 18.80 -1.37 -9.13
CA ASP A 187 19.76 -0.68 -9.99
C ASP A 187 20.24 0.67 -9.41
N THR A 188 19.59 1.16 -8.36
CA THR A 188 20.04 2.34 -7.62
C THR A 188 21.24 2.03 -6.73
N TYR A 189 21.33 0.81 -6.19
CA TYR A 189 22.30 0.46 -5.15
C TYR A 189 23.24 -0.68 -5.52
N PHE A 190 22.71 -1.77 -6.10
CA PHE A 190 23.52 -2.90 -6.53
C PHE A 190 24.08 -2.64 -7.92
N LYS A 191 25.40 -2.70 -8.06
CA LYS A 191 26.05 -2.88 -9.35
C LYS A 191 26.01 -4.36 -9.71
N ASN A 192 25.91 -4.69 -11.00
CA ASN A 192 26.00 -6.07 -11.46
C ASN A 192 25.11 -7.07 -10.66
N ALA A 193 23.84 -6.71 -10.49
CA ALA A 193 22.86 -7.48 -9.72
C ALA A 193 22.54 -8.86 -10.33
N ILE A 194 22.92 -9.09 -11.60
CA ILE A 194 22.79 -10.36 -12.32
C ILE A 194 24.02 -11.27 -12.17
N PHE A 195 25.02 -10.85 -11.40
CA PHE A 195 26.27 -11.58 -11.17
C PHE A 195 27.04 -11.92 -12.46
N ALA A 196 27.27 -10.93 -13.33
CA ALA A 196 28.15 -11.08 -14.48
C ALA A 196 29.63 -11.20 -14.07
N ARG A 197 30.41 -11.91 -14.88
CA ARG A 197 31.86 -12.04 -14.71
C ARG A 197 32.60 -10.73 -14.83
N GLN A 198 33.79 -10.68 -14.23
CA GLN A 198 34.77 -9.63 -14.48
C GLN A 198 35.08 -9.54 -15.98
N PRO A 199 35.01 -8.34 -16.60
CA PRO A 199 35.31 -8.15 -18.02
C PRO A 199 36.72 -8.64 -18.38
N GLY A 200 36.86 -9.19 -19.59
CA GLY A 200 38.14 -9.68 -20.13
C GLY A 200 38.59 -11.04 -19.63
N THR A 201 37.79 -11.72 -18.79
CA THR A 201 38.09 -13.07 -18.31
C THR A 201 37.31 -14.13 -19.11
N THR A 202 37.90 -15.32 -19.26
CA THR A 202 37.34 -16.43 -20.05
C THR A 202 37.36 -17.78 -19.33
N ASP A 203 38.07 -17.89 -18.21
CA ASP A 203 38.14 -19.13 -17.43
C ASP A 203 36.78 -19.48 -16.83
N ARG A 204 36.62 -20.76 -16.45
CA ARG A 204 35.37 -21.23 -15.84
C ARG A 204 35.03 -20.45 -14.58
N PHE A 205 35.98 -20.38 -13.64
CA PHE A 205 35.83 -19.68 -12.38
C PHE A 205 36.59 -18.39 -12.41
N VAL A 206 35.89 -17.27 -12.27
CA VAL A 206 36.49 -15.94 -12.31
C VAL A 206 35.84 -15.06 -11.27
N ASN A 207 36.42 -13.90 -11.02
CA ASN A 207 35.80 -12.93 -10.12
C ASN A 207 34.49 -12.41 -10.74
N LEU A 208 33.51 -12.15 -9.88
CA LEU A 208 32.35 -11.33 -10.26
C LEU A 208 32.77 -9.87 -10.42
N ALA A 209 32.25 -9.19 -11.44
CA ALA A 209 32.44 -7.75 -11.58
C ALA A 209 31.74 -7.00 -10.44
N ASP A 210 32.32 -5.91 -9.94
CA ASP A 210 31.76 -5.01 -8.91
C ASP A 210 31.51 -5.61 -7.51
N TRP A 211 31.65 -6.92 -7.34
CA TRP A 211 31.49 -7.60 -6.04
C TRP A 211 32.84 -7.73 -5.32
N THR A 212 32.86 -7.42 -4.03
CA THR A 212 34.05 -7.59 -3.18
C THR A 212 34.11 -9.02 -2.67
N ALA A 213 35.11 -9.78 -3.10
CA ALA A 213 35.43 -11.10 -2.55
C ALA A 213 36.67 -11.06 -1.66
N ASN A 214 36.64 -11.74 -0.52
CA ASN A 214 37.79 -11.87 0.37
C ASN A 214 38.75 -12.98 -0.10
N ASP A 215 39.93 -13.06 0.53
CA ASP A 215 40.96 -14.02 0.17
C ASP A 215 40.53 -15.48 0.36
N ALA A 216 39.76 -15.77 1.41
CA ALA A 216 39.26 -17.12 1.67
C ALA A 216 38.41 -17.63 0.51
N LEU A 217 37.57 -16.77 -0.07
CA LEU A 217 36.79 -17.13 -1.24
C LEU A 217 37.65 -17.15 -2.51
N LYS A 218 38.50 -16.14 -2.74
CA LYS A 218 39.35 -16.05 -3.94
C LYS A 218 40.29 -17.25 -4.10
N LYS A 219 40.83 -17.78 -3.00
CA LYS A 219 41.75 -18.94 -3.00
C LYS A 219 41.04 -20.28 -3.25
N SER A 220 39.71 -20.31 -3.26
CA SER A 220 38.94 -21.53 -3.57
C SER A 220 39.13 -22.01 -5.02
N ARG A 221 39.59 -21.11 -5.91
CA ARG A 221 39.80 -21.35 -7.34
C ARG A 221 41.04 -20.59 -7.84
N PRO A 222 41.75 -21.11 -8.85
CA PRO A 222 43.02 -20.52 -9.30
C PRO A 222 42.87 -19.16 -9.99
N THR A 223 41.73 -18.91 -10.64
CA THR A 223 41.51 -17.80 -11.59
C THR A 223 40.53 -16.75 -11.08
N GLY A 224 40.05 -16.90 -9.84
CA GLY A 224 39.07 -16.02 -9.20
C GLY A 224 37.83 -16.76 -8.74
N ALA A 225 36.98 -16.07 -7.98
CA ALA A 225 35.83 -16.70 -7.33
C ALA A 225 34.56 -15.85 -7.41
N GLY A 226 33.43 -16.55 -7.40
CA GLY A 226 32.10 -15.94 -7.43
C GLY A 226 31.37 -16.21 -8.73
N TYR A 227 32.01 -16.21 -9.90
CA TYR A 227 31.37 -16.52 -11.18
C TYR A 227 31.68 -17.95 -11.65
N ASP A 228 30.70 -18.65 -12.21
CA ASP A 228 30.90 -19.92 -12.92
C ASP A 228 30.34 -19.85 -14.35
N GLN A 229 31.24 -19.92 -15.34
CA GLN A 229 30.94 -19.88 -16.77
C GLN A 229 29.99 -21.00 -17.23
N ASN A 230 29.95 -22.13 -16.52
CA ASN A 230 29.04 -23.22 -16.88
C ASN A 230 27.57 -22.84 -16.66
N VAL A 231 27.31 -21.88 -15.77
CA VAL A 231 25.94 -21.41 -15.47
C VAL A 231 25.71 -19.95 -15.84
N GLY A 232 26.76 -19.15 -15.94
CA GLY A 232 26.70 -17.78 -16.43
C GLY A 232 26.39 -16.72 -15.36
N TYR A 233 26.47 -17.07 -14.07
CA TYR A 233 26.16 -16.20 -12.94
C TYR A 233 26.92 -16.63 -11.68
N LEU A 234 26.49 -16.20 -10.48
CA LEU A 234 27.14 -16.58 -9.23
C LEU A 234 27.15 -18.09 -9.06
N GLY A 235 28.34 -18.68 -8.97
CA GLY A 235 28.53 -20.11 -8.82
C GLY A 235 29.77 -20.39 -8.00
N ILE A 236 29.56 -20.99 -6.83
CA ILE A 236 30.61 -21.33 -5.88
C ILE A 236 30.45 -22.80 -5.56
N GLU A 237 31.48 -23.59 -5.79
CA GLU A 237 31.44 -25.02 -5.56
C GLU A 237 32.72 -25.51 -4.89
N ARG A 238 32.58 -26.66 -4.22
CA ARG A 238 33.68 -27.54 -3.90
C ARG A 238 33.30 -28.94 -4.35
N TRP A 239 33.89 -29.41 -5.44
CA TRP A 239 33.44 -30.64 -6.08
C TRP A 239 34.17 -31.87 -5.56
N SER A 240 35.48 -31.75 -5.33
CA SER A 240 36.35 -32.84 -4.90
C SER A 240 37.09 -32.53 -3.60
N SER A 241 37.67 -33.55 -2.96
CA SER A 241 38.55 -33.36 -1.79
C SER A 241 39.87 -32.66 -2.14
N GLY A 242 40.26 -32.63 -3.43
CA GLY A 242 41.41 -31.89 -3.92
C GLY A 242 41.15 -30.38 -4.06
N ASP A 243 39.88 -29.96 -4.04
CA ASP A 243 39.52 -28.55 -4.02
C ASP A 243 39.77 -27.97 -2.63
N SER A 244 40.34 -26.76 -2.58
CA SER A 244 40.54 -26.01 -1.34
C SER A 244 39.21 -25.84 -0.58
N PRO A 245 39.20 -26.05 0.76
CA PRO A 245 38.06 -25.71 1.58
C PRO A 245 37.81 -24.19 1.56
N ILE A 246 36.56 -23.80 1.77
CA ILE A 246 36.14 -22.40 1.84
C ILE A 246 35.68 -22.14 3.26
N ILE A 247 36.49 -21.47 4.08
CA ILE A 247 36.11 -21.10 5.46
C ILE A 247 36.04 -19.59 5.54
N ASN A 248 34.88 -19.06 5.94
CA ASN A 248 34.57 -17.65 5.94
C ASN A 248 34.82 -16.99 4.57
N GLY A 249 34.44 -17.67 3.49
CA GLY A 249 34.43 -17.07 2.16
C GLY A 249 33.36 -15.98 2.08
N LYS A 250 33.74 -14.77 1.69
CA LYS A 250 32.82 -13.62 1.62
C LYS A 250 32.73 -13.08 0.22
N ILE A 251 31.52 -12.74 -0.20
CA ILE A 251 31.27 -11.94 -1.40
C ILE A 251 30.10 -10.99 -1.19
N TYR A 252 30.34 -9.68 -1.30
CA TYR A 252 29.37 -8.65 -0.93
C TYR A 252 29.57 -7.34 -1.69
N GLN A 253 28.57 -6.46 -1.61
CA GLN A 253 28.68 -5.05 -1.96
C GLN A 253 28.38 -4.18 -0.74
N THR A 254 28.95 -2.97 -0.75
CA THR A 254 28.79 -1.98 0.32
C THR A 254 28.29 -0.68 -0.28
N PHE A 255 27.25 -0.10 0.31
CA PHE A 255 26.69 1.19 -0.10
C PHE A 255 25.92 1.84 1.05
N THR A 256 25.59 3.13 0.91
CA THR A 256 24.79 3.87 1.90
C THR A 256 23.31 3.77 1.57
N LEU A 257 22.51 3.33 2.55
CA LEU A 257 21.05 3.32 2.46
C LEU A 257 20.45 4.36 3.41
N PRO A 258 19.39 5.07 3.00
CA PRO A 258 18.63 5.92 3.91
C PRO A 258 17.89 5.10 4.98
N ALA A 259 17.26 5.78 5.93
CA ALA A 259 16.32 5.13 6.84
C ALA A 259 15.13 4.57 6.05
N GLY A 260 14.63 3.40 6.44
CA GLY A 260 13.51 2.75 5.77
C GLY A 260 13.42 1.25 6.05
N ASN A 261 12.36 0.65 5.50
CA ASN A 261 12.17 -0.78 5.47
C ASN A 261 12.54 -1.32 4.08
N TYR A 262 13.20 -2.46 4.06
CA TYR A 262 13.78 -3.03 2.85
C TYR A 262 13.55 -4.54 2.80
N THR A 263 13.30 -5.04 1.59
CA THR A 263 13.26 -6.46 1.27
C THR A 263 14.30 -6.77 0.21
N ILE A 264 15.02 -7.87 0.37
CA ILE A 264 15.94 -8.40 -0.63
C ILE A 264 15.52 -9.80 -1.01
N ASP A 265 15.41 -10.03 -2.31
CA ASP A 265 15.11 -11.31 -2.92
C ASP A 265 16.35 -11.79 -3.69
N VAL A 266 16.84 -12.98 -3.37
CA VAL A 266 17.95 -13.65 -4.07
C VAL A 266 17.43 -14.86 -4.81
N ASP A 267 17.65 -14.92 -6.11
CA ASP A 267 17.21 -16.03 -6.96
C ASP A 267 18.22 -17.18 -6.88
N MET A 268 18.00 -18.10 -5.93
CA MET A 268 18.86 -19.25 -5.70
C MET A 268 18.54 -20.36 -6.71
N LYS A 269 19.54 -20.78 -7.49
CA LYS A 269 19.36 -21.77 -8.57
C LYS A 269 19.71 -23.18 -8.13
N LYS A 270 20.84 -23.33 -7.48
CA LYS A 270 21.28 -24.62 -6.96
C LYS A 270 21.92 -24.46 -5.59
N VAL A 271 21.40 -25.20 -4.62
CA VAL A 271 21.90 -25.17 -3.25
C VAL A 271 22.10 -26.60 -2.77
N ALA A 272 23.36 -27.00 -2.69
CA ALA A 272 23.81 -28.14 -1.90
C ALA A 272 24.82 -27.59 -0.89
N ALA A 273 24.31 -26.92 0.14
CA ALA A 273 25.14 -26.22 1.11
C ALA A 273 25.85 -27.22 2.06
N ASP A 274 26.97 -26.79 2.61
CA ASP A 274 27.51 -27.35 3.85
C ASP A 274 26.90 -26.56 5.04
N ARG A 275 27.48 -26.68 6.23
CA ARG A 275 27.06 -25.91 7.41
C ARG A 275 27.41 -24.43 7.30
N ASP A 276 26.69 -23.61 8.08
CA ASP A 276 27.08 -22.23 8.42
C ASP A 276 27.33 -21.27 7.25
N SER A 277 26.62 -21.45 6.14
CA SER A 277 26.57 -20.47 5.04
C SER A 277 25.33 -19.59 5.17
N TYR A 278 25.48 -18.28 4.94
CA TYR A 278 24.44 -17.28 5.20
C TYR A 278 24.39 -16.21 4.11
N PHE A 279 23.19 -15.72 3.82
CA PHE A 279 23.01 -14.40 3.23
C PHE A 279 22.90 -13.37 4.37
N ILE A 280 23.63 -12.27 4.26
CA ILE A 280 23.85 -11.32 5.37
C ILE A 280 23.56 -9.90 4.92
N VAL A 281 22.91 -9.15 5.82
CA VAL A 281 22.89 -7.68 5.82
C VAL A 281 23.60 -7.23 7.09
N ASN A 282 24.65 -6.40 6.96
CA ASN A 282 25.42 -5.91 8.10
C ASN A 282 25.65 -4.39 8.02
N GLU A 283 25.75 -3.72 9.15
CA GLU A 283 26.18 -2.31 9.20
C GLU A 283 27.69 -2.19 8.98
N GLY A 284 28.11 -1.18 8.23
CA GLY A 284 29.52 -0.87 7.98
C GLY A 284 30.05 -1.42 6.65
N THR A 285 31.38 -1.55 6.59
CA THR A 285 32.15 -1.75 5.34
C THR A 285 32.38 -3.22 4.95
N ALA A 286 31.93 -4.16 5.77
CA ALA A 286 32.06 -5.59 5.48
C ALA A 286 30.95 -6.41 6.13
N ILE A 287 30.75 -7.65 5.66
CA ILE A 287 29.95 -8.65 6.35
C ILE A 287 30.82 -9.42 7.38
N PRO A 288 30.27 -9.86 8.52
CA PRO A 288 30.99 -10.60 9.55
C PRO A 288 31.39 -12.02 9.10
N ASP A 289 32.33 -12.62 9.82
CA ASP A 289 32.62 -14.06 9.77
C ASP A 289 31.59 -14.85 10.59
N ALA A 290 31.66 -16.19 10.56
CA ALA A 290 30.78 -17.06 11.33
C ALA A 290 30.76 -16.74 12.85
N ASN A 291 31.90 -16.38 13.44
CA ASN A 291 32.00 -16.02 14.86
C ASN A 291 31.30 -14.69 15.21
N GLY A 292 31.09 -13.81 14.24
CA GLY A 292 30.46 -12.51 14.42
C GLY A 292 29.03 -12.42 13.86
N ILE A 293 28.48 -13.53 13.36
CA ILE A 293 27.23 -13.55 12.60
C ILE A 293 26.02 -13.05 13.41
N SER A 294 26.03 -13.27 14.73
CA SER A 294 24.97 -12.81 15.64
C SER A 294 24.88 -11.30 15.77
N GLY A 295 25.92 -10.55 15.35
CA GLY A 295 25.94 -9.09 15.34
C GLY A 295 25.43 -8.47 14.04
N ALA A 296 25.12 -9.28 13.02
CA ALA A 296 24.56 -8.78 11.76
C ALA A 296 23.13 -8.22 11.96
N LEU A 297 22.73 -7.27 11.11
CA LEU A 297 21.35 -6.78 11.10
C LEU A 297 20.37 -7.90 10.76
N VAL A 298 20.74 -8.69 9.76
CA VAL A 298 20.01 -9.90 9.36
C VAL A 298 21.01 -10.95 8.91
N GLN A 299 20.76 -12.19 9.33
CA GLN A 299 21.41 -13.37 8.80
C GLN A 299 20.33 -14.37 8.39
N LYS A 300 20.48 -14.96 7.21
CA LYS A 300 19.60 -16.01 6.71
C LYS A 300 20.43 -17.19 6.25
N GLY A 301 20.28 -18.31 6.95
CA GLY A 301 20.96 -19.55 6.58
C GLY A 301 20.62 -19.98 5.16
N ILE A 302 21.64 -20.30 4.38
CA ILE A 302 21.51 -20.87 3.03
C ILE A 302 21.50 -22.38 3.18
N THR A 303 20.31 -22.97 3.19
CA THR A 303 20.09 -24.42 3.29
C THR A 303 19.62 -25.00 1.96
N ASN A 304 19.65 -26.33 1.83
CA ASN A 304 19.17 -27.04 0.63
C ASN A 304 17.70 -26.75 0.31
N ASP A 305 16.91 -26.27 1.27
CA ASP A 305 15.51 -25.88 1.04
C ASP A 305 15.36 -24.73 0.05
N TYR A 306 16.42 -23.95 -0.18
CA TYR A 306 16.46 -22.87 -1.17
C TYR A 306 16.86 -23.33 -2.58
N ASN A 307 17.03 -24.63 -2.83
CA ASN A 307 17.33 -25.12 -4.17
C ASN A 307 16.18 -24.78 -5.15
N ASN A 308 16.50 -23.99 -6.18
CA ASN A 308 15.55 -23.43 -7.16
C ASN A 308 14.40 -22.62 -6.51
N LYS A 309 14.73 -21.79 -5.51
CA LYS A 309 13.77 -20.91 -4.82
C LYS A 309 14.34 -19.52 -4.60
N ILE A 310 13.46 -18.60 -4.22
CA ILE A 310 13.87 -17.27 -3.78
C ILE A 310 14.21 -17.32 -2.28
N LEU A 311 15.39 -16.82 -1.93
CA LEU A 311 15.74 -16.49 -0.56
C LEU A 311 15.38 -15.03 -0.31
N THR A 312 14.45 -14.79 0.61
CA THR A 312 13.99 -13.44 0.97
C THR A 312 14.50 -13.06 2.36
N VAL A 313 14.98 -11.82 2.50
CA VAL A 313 15.31 -11.20 3.79
C VAL A 313 14.68 -9.80 3.88
N ASP A 314 14.15 -9.49 5.06
CA ASP A 314 13.58 -8.18 5.38
C ASP A 314 14.40 -7.52 6.48
N PHE A 315 14.67 -6.22 6.36
CA PHE A 315 15.39 -5.44 7.37
C PHE A 315 14.93 -4.00 7.44
N LYS A 316 15.23 -3.34 8.57
CA LYS A 316 14.88 -1.94 8.84
C LYS A 316 16.11 -1.16 9.24
N LEU A 317 16.23 0.06 8.71
CA LEU A 317 17.19 1.06 9.15
C LEU A 317 16.44 2.24 9.78
N THR A 318 16.81 2.62 11.00
CA THR A 318 16.22 3.78 11.70
C THR A 318 16.89 5.11 11.35
N ALA A 319 18.04 5.06 10.69
CA ALA A 319 18.81 6.21 10.20
C ALA A 319 19.54 5.83 8.92
N SER A 320 20.03 6.83 8.18
CA SER A 320 20.91 6.59 7.04
C SER A 320 22.20 5.91 7.52
N LYS A 321 22.54 4.76 6.93
CA LYS A 321 23.71 3.96 7.32
C LYS A 321 24.40 3.35 6.11
N GLN A 322 25.71 3.19 6.22
CA GLN A 322 26.47 2.33 5.31
C GLN A 322 26.20 0.87 5.68
N VAL A 323 25.86 0.05 4.69
CA VAL A 323 25.56 -1.36 4.85
C VAL A 323 26.37 -2.20 3.88
N SER A 324 26.69 -3.42 4.29
CA SER A 324 27.30 -4.45 3.45
C SER A 324 26.36 -5.65 3.34
N ILE A 325 26.11 -6.08 2.11
CA ILE A 325 25.11 -7.10 1.80
C ILE A 325 25.70 -8.16 0.87
N GLY A 326 25.56 -9.43 1.23
CA GLY A 326 26.10 -10.52 0.41
C GLY A 326 26.12 -11.88 1.10
N PHE A 327 27.01 -12.75 0.65
CA PHE A 327 27.08 -14.15 1.04
C PHE A 327 28.31 -14.42 1.91
N LEU A 328 28.10 -15.09 3.04
CA LEU A 328 29.11 -15.79 3.81
C LEU A 328 29.01 -17.28 3.50
N ILE A 329 30.13 -17.89 3.12
CA ILE A 329 30.17 -19.25 2.59
C ILE A 329 31.18 -20.04 3.39
N ASN A 330 30.71 -21.18 3.89
CA ASN A 330 31.49 -22.17 4.60
C ASN A 330 31.27 -23.54 3.93
N ILE A 331 32.35 -24.14 3.45
CA ILE A 331 32.44 -25.48 2.88
C ILE A 331 33.76 -26.09 3.36
N ASP A 332 33.73 -26.83 4.46
CA ASP A 332 34.93 -27.28 5.18
C ASP A 332 35.41 -28.65 4.72
N GLN A 333 34.61 -29.70 4.93
CA GLN A 333 34.94 -31.07 4.53
C GLN A 333 33.98 -31.62 3.47
N GLY A 334 32.84 -30.95 3.24
CA GLY A 334 31.90 -31.34 2.21
C GLY A 334 32.52 -31.30 0.81
N THR A 335 32.29 -32.34 0.03
CA THR A 335 32.49 -32.36 -1.44
C THR A 335 31.14 -32.34 -2.14
N GLN A 336 31.15 -32.06 -3.45
CA GLN A 336 29.95 -31.83 -4.25
C GLN A 336 28.99 -30.79 -3.62
N LYS A 337 29.56 -29.79 -2.95
CA LYS A 337 28.82 -28.67 -2.35
C LYS A 337 28.78 -27.53 -3.33
N ILE A 338 27.63 -26.88 -3.42
CA ILE A 338 27.39 -25.82 -4.40
C ILE A 338 26.41 -24.77 -3.87
N ILE A 339 26.71 -23.50 -4.14
CA ILE A 339 25.83 -22.36 -3.95
C ILE A 339 25.83 -21.58 -5.25
N GLN A 340 24.65 -21.48 -5.86
CA GLN A 340 24.42 -20.79 -7.12
C GLN A 340 23.25 -19.82 -6.98
N ALA A 341 23.44 -18.58 -7.45
CA ALA A 341 22.41 -17.55 -7.49
C ALA A 341 22.50 -16.78 -8.81
N SER A 342 21.37 -16.54 -9.48
CA SER A 342 21.37 -15.83 -10.77
C SER A 342 21.08 -14.35 -10.68
N GLY A 343 20.66 -13.86 -9.52
CA GLY A 343 20.53 -12.43 -9.29
C GLY A 343 20.03 -12.08 -7.91
N ILE A 344 20.12 -10.79 -7.62
CA ILE A 344 19.62 -10.16 -6.41
C ILE A 344 18.68 -9.01 -6.80
N LYS A 345 17.59 -8.84 -6.05
CA LYS A 345 16.70 -7.69 -6.14
C LYS A 345 16.53 -7.07 -4.78
N MET A 346 16.50 -5.76 -4.74
CA MET A 346 16.27 -4.98 -3.54
C MET A 346 15.06 -4.07 -3.74
N TYR A 347 14.22 -4.01 -2.71
CA TYR A 347 13.01 -3.22 -2.70
C TYR A 347 12.99 -2.31 -1.48
N LYS A 348 12.56 -1.06 -1.69
CA LYS A 348 12.13 -0.19 -0.59
C LYS A 348 10.64 -0.46 -0.34
N ILE A 349 10.32 -0.64 0.93
CA ILE A 349 8.97 -0.89 1.41
C ILE A 349 8.47 0.41 2.05
N GLU A 350 7.41 0.97 1.49
CA GLU A 350 6.72 2.13 2.03
C GLU A 350 5.29 1.73 2.35
N ASN A 351 4.83 2.07 3.56
CA ASN A 351 3.43 1.92 3.91
C ASN A 351 2.90 3.24 4.46
N LEU A 352 1.59 3.43 4.32
CA LEU A 352 0.93 4.69 4.66
C LEU A 352 1.13 5.10 6.14
N PHE A 353 1.37 4.14 7.02
CA PHE A 353 1.40 4.31 8.47
C PHE A 353 2.81 4.48 9.04
N GLU A 354 3.86 4.41 8.23
CA GLU A 354 5.26 4.52 8.64
C GLU A 354 5.87 5.92 8.44
#